data_AF-A0A5S6QQI3-F1
#
_entry.id   AF-A0A5S6QQI3-F1
#
_cell.length_a   1.000
_cell.length_b   1.000
_cell.length_c   1.000
_cell.angle_alpha   90.00
_cell.angle_beta   90.00
_cell.angle_gamma   90.00
#
_symmetry.space_group_name_H-M   'P 1'
#
loop_
_entity.id
_entity.type
_entity.pdbx_description
1 polymer ?
#
loop_
_entity_poly.entity_id
_entity_poly.type
_entity_poly.pdbx_seq_one_letter_code
_entity_poly.pdbx_strand_id
1 'polypeptide(L)'
;MGQQLLYCQRFCSALNMLSDGLAYCCGNGSGCSLVALLHACAQLFSAAILDAKFFIGNLAVFESEGMKQLLRDVQPKPNIEEPRWDQSTYWNRAKHFFITTNPLNLFCTDKQLRESKRIVEDYRKGEFNDQLTLDELWRAKQIYDSAFHPDTKEKMFMAGRMSAQVPANMLITGMMMTFYKSTPAVVFWQWFNQSFNALVNYTNRSGDSPMPVSQLVWSYVGATGGALATALGLNSLVKNAHPLVGRLVPLCAVAAANCINIPLMRFRELQHGVTLFDSNGTKVGQSSVAAQRAIAMVTLSRILMATPGMTFPPFLINWLEKKRWYKPYNFLNAPIQVILVGIFLTFATPLCCALFPQKSSIAVSQLEPNVRERILKSPEQPEIVYFNKGL
;
A
#
# COMPACT_ATOMS: atom_id res chain seq x y z
N MET A 1 -12.15 19.17 19.06
CA MET A 1 -13.17 18.60 18.17
C MET A 1 -13.43 19.44 16.91
N GLY A 2 -13.66 20.76 16.98
CA GLY A 2 -14.00 21.57 15.79
C GLY A 2 -12.92 21.67 14.69
N GLN A 3 -11.63 21.76 15.04
CA GLN A 3 -10.54 21.76 14.04
C GLN A 3 -10.35 20.39 13.36
N GLN A 4 -10.58 19.27 14.07
CA GLN A 4 -10.45 17.91 13.53
C GLN A 4 -11.46 17.63 12.40
N LEU A 5 -12.70 18.12 12.55
CA LEU A 5 -13.75 18.01 11.52
C LEU A 5 -13.45 18.87 10.29
N LEU A 6 -12.89 20.07 10.48
CA LEU A 6 -12.55 20.99 9.39
C LEU A 6 -11.39 20.47 8.51
N TYR A 7 -10.38 19.83 9.13
CA TYR A 7 -9.28 19.19 8.40
C TYR A 7 -9.74 17.92 7.67
N CYS A 8 -10.58 17.11 8.31
CA CYS A 8 -11.18 15.93 7.69
C CYS A 8 -12.08 16.29 6.50
N GLN A 9 -12.88 17.37 6.60
CA GLN A 9 -13.67 17.89 5.49
C GLN A 9 -12.82 18.40 4.33
N ARG A 10 -11.70 19.09 4.60
CA ARG A 10 -10.79 19.55 3.52
C ARG A 10 -10.08 18.40 2.83
N PHE A 11 -9.69 17.37 3.58
CA PHE A 11 -9.08 16.15 3.04
C PHE A 11 -10.09 15.32 2.21
N CYS A 12 -11.30 15.10 2.73
CA CYS A 12 -12.39 14.45 2.00
C CYS A 12 -12.84 15.24 0.77
N SER A 13 -12.86 16.58 0.84
CA SER A 13 -13.17 17.44 -0.31
C SER A 13 -12.10 17.33 -1.41
N ALA A 14 -10.82 17.27 -1.04
CA ALA A 14 -9.73 17.07 -1.99
C ALA A 14 -9.75 15.67 -2.62
N LEU A 15 -10.10 14.64 -1.84
CA LEU A 15 -10.28 13.27 -2.31
C LEU A 15 -11.52 13.11 -3.22
N ASN A 16 -12.62 13.80 -2.91
CA ASN A 16 -13.81 13.81 -3.76
C ASN A 16 -13.56 14.55 -5.08
N MET A 17 -12.84 15.69 -5.08
CA MET A 17 -12.43 16.35 -6.32
C MET A 17 -11.51 15.49 -7.19
N LEU A 18 -10.66 14.66 -6.57
CA LEU A 18 -9.83 13.65 -7.26
C LEU A 18 -10.65 12.49 -7.80
N SER A 19 -11.59 11.97 -7.01
CA SER A 19 -12.51 10.89 -7.40
C SER A 19 -13.41 11.34 -8.55
N ASP A 20 -13.98 12.54 -8.48
CA ASP A 20 -14.86 13.12 -9.49
C ASP A 20 -14.06 13.54 -10.73
N GLY A 21 -12.85 14.09 -10.56
CA GLY A 21 -11.94 14.39 -11.67
C GLY A 21 -11.48 13.14 -12.41
N LEU A 22 -11.22 12.03 -11.71
CA LEU A 22 -10.86 10.74 -12.30
C LEU A 22 -12.06 10.04 -12.92
N ALA A 23 -13.26 10.13 -12.33
CA ALA A 23 -14.51 9.63 -12.91
C ALA A 23 -14.87 10.37 -14.21
N TYR A 24 -14.63 11.69 -14.25
CA TYR A 24 -14.79 12.51 -15.45
C TYR A 24 -13.74 12.17 -16.53
N CYS A 25 -12.50 11.85 -16.15
CA CYS A 25 -11.43 11.43 -17.07
C CYS A 25 -11.64 10.01 -17.64
N CYS A 26 -12.25 9.09 -16.88
CA CYS A 26 -12.56 7.74 -17.37
C CYS A 26 -13.80 7.69 -18.27
N GLY A 27 -14.68 8.70 -18.21
CA GLY A 27 -15.91 8.76 -19.02
C GLY A 27 -15.76 9.46 -20.37
N ASN A 28 -14.86 10.44 -20.48
CA ASN A 28 -14.60 11.19 -21.72
C ASN A 28 -13.10 11.12 -22.01
N GLY A 29 -12.70 10.50 -23.13
CA GLY A 29 -11.32 10.22 -23.54
C GLY A 29 -10.36 11.43 -23.75
N SER A 30 -10.61 12.55 -23.08
CA SER A 30 -9.70 13.69 -22.95
C SER A 30 -8.63 13.41 -21.90
N GLY A 31 -7.37 13.35 -22.35
CA GLY A 31 -6.20 13.09 -21.52
C GLY A 31 -6.11 14.00 -20.29
N CYS A 32 -5.83 13.38 -19.14
CA CYS A 32 -5.60 14.07 -17.88
C CYS A 32 -4.41 15.04 -18.04
N SER A 33 -4.65 16.35 -17.89
CA SER A 33 -3.56 17.33 -17.90
C SER A 33 -2.64 17.02 -16.71
N LEU A 34 -1.38 16.70 -16.99
CA LEU A 34 -0.32 16.45 -16.01
C LEU A 34 -0.31 17.48 -14.87
N VAL A 35 -0.73 18.72 -15.17
CA VAL A 35 -0.87 19.83 -14.22
C VAL A 35 -1.95 19.57 -13.16
N ALA A 36 -3.10 19.00 -13.52
CA ALA A 36 -4.17 18.68 -12.57
C ALA A 36 -3.77 17.55 -11.61
N LEU A 37 -3.07 16.53 -12.13
CA LEU A 37 -2.51 15.44 -11.32
C LEU A 37 -1.45 15.97 -10.34
N LEU A 38 -0.56 16.86 -10.81
CA LEU A 38 0.46 17.50 -9.98
C LEU A 38 -0.13 18.41 -8.91
N HIS A 39 -1.20 19.16 -9.22
CA HIS A 39 -1.88 20.02 -8.25
C HIS A 39 -2.59 19.20 -7.16
N ALA A 40 -3.24 18.10 -7.54
CA ALA A 40 -3.83 17.13 -6.63
C ALA A 40 -2.77 16.46 -5.72
N CYS A 41 -1.63 16.04 -6.27
CA CYS A 41 -0.52 15.50 -5.49
C CYS A 41 0.08 16.52 -4.51
N ALA A 42 0.19 17.79 -4.88
CA ALA A 42 0.70 18.84 -4.01
C ALA A 42 -0.25 19.14 -2.83
N GLN A 43 -1.56 19.15 -3.06
CA GLN A 43 -2.56 19.35 -2.00
C GLN A 43 -2.58 18.17 -1.02
N LEU A 44 -2.46 16.93 -1.52
CA LEU A 44 -2.34 15.74 -0.68
C LEU A 44 -1.03 15.69 0.12
N PHE A 45 0.07 16.16 -0.46
CA PHE A 45 1.36 16.27 0.24
C PHE A 45 1.31 17.29 1.39
N SER A 46 0.66 18.44 1.20
CA SER A 46 0.42 19.39 2.29
C SER A 46 -0.44 18.80 3.41
N ALA A 47 -1.48 18.03 3.08
CA ALA A 47 -2.29 17.32 4.08
C ALA A 47 -1.47 16.26 4.84
N ALA A 48 -0.68 15.44 4.14
CA ALA A 48 0.16 14.40 4.74
C ALA A 48 1.25 14.94 5.69
N ILE A 49 1.85 16.10 5.38
CA ILE A 49 2.83 16.76 6.26
C ILE A 49 2.18 17.31 7.55
N LEU A 50 0.98 17.85 7.45
CA LEU A 50 0.22 18.35 8.61
C LEU A 50 -0.22 17.18 9.52
N ASP A 51 -0.60 16.04 8.94
CA ASP A 51 -0.96 14.83 9.69
C ASP A 51 0.25 14.10 10.29
N ALA A 52 1.45 14.19 9.69
CA ALA A 52 2.66 13.62 10.29
C ALA A 52 3.03 14.28 11.65
N LYS A 53 2.79 15.59 11.80
CA LYS A 53 2.94 16.28 13.10
C LYS A 53 1.91 15.80 14.13
N PHE A 54 0.67 15.55 13.70
CA PHE A 54 -0.38 14.98 14.54
C PHE A 54 -0.06 13.53 14.95
N PHE A 55 0.54 12.75 14.06
CA PHE A 55 0.88 11.35 14.30
C PHE A 55 2.08 11.18 15.23
N ILE A 56 3.14 11.99 15.09
CA ILE A 56 4.28 11.98 16.02
C ILE A 56 3.83 12.35 17.44
N GLY A 57 2.88 13.27 17.59
CA GLY A 57 2.28 13.62 18.89
C GLY A 57 1.42 12.52 19.52
N ASN A 58 0.88 11.59 18.72
CA ASN A 58 0.03 10.49 19.18
C ASN A 58 0.74 9.12 19.17
N LEU A 59 1.97 9.02 18.65
CA LEU A 59 2.74 7.77 18.65
C LEU A 59 2.93 7.21 20.07
N ALA A 60 3.15 8.11 21.04
CA ALA A 60 3.26 7.78 22.46
C ALA A 60 1.92 7.38 23.10
N VAL A 61 0.79 7.76 22.51
CA VAL A 61 -0.56 7.40 22.97
C VAL A 61 -0.96 6.02 22.45
N PHE A 62 -0.46 5.60 21.28
CA PHE A 62 -0.80 4.31 20.67
C PHE A 62 -0.23 3.09 21.41
N GLU A 63 0.84 3.25 22.19
CA GLU A 63 1.43 2.17 23.01
C GLU A 63 0.82 2.10 24.43
N SER A 64 0.12 3.15 24.90
CA SER A 64 -0.27 3.27 26.31
C SER A 64 -1.72 2.89 26.64
N GLU A 65 -2.57 2.54 25.67
CA GLU A 65 -3.95 2.09 25.92
C GLU A 65 -4.09 0.54 25.93
N GLY A 66 -3.05 -0.17 26.35
CA GLY A 66 -3.10 -1.62 26.54
C GLY A 66 -3.79 -1.97 27.86
N MET A 67 -5.07 -2.33 27.80
CA MET A 67 -5.75 -2.96 28.93
C MET A 67 -5.04 -4.28 29.28
N LYS A 68 -4.50 -4.37 30.49
CA LYS A 68 -4.05 -5.62 31.14
C LYS A 68 -5.22 -6.56 31.48
N GLN A 69 -6.19 -6.68 30.58
CA GLN A 69 -7.34 -7.55 30.77
C GLN A 69 -6.94 -8.97 30.38
N LEU A 70 -7.18 -9.90 31.31
CA LEU A 70 -6.97 -11.32 31.04
C LEU A 70 -7.96 -11.79 30.00
N LEU A 71 -7.50 -12.57 29.03
CA LEU A 71 -8.30 -13.05 27.92
C LEU A 71 -9.52 -13.86 28.40
N ARG A 72 -9.41 -14.56 29.54
CA ARG A 72 -10.51 -15.31 30.15
C ARG A 72 -11.72 -14.44 30.51
N ASP A 73 -11.47 -13.18 30.90
CA ASP A 73 -12.49 -12.24 31.37
C ASP A 73 -13.13 -11.43 30.21
N VAL A 74 -12.58 -11.53 29.00
CA VAL A 74 -13.12 -10.87 27.80
C VAL A 74 -14.27 -11.69 27.23
N GLN A 75 -15.44 -11.06 27.07
CA GLN A 75 -16.62 -11.64 26.40
C GLN A 75 -17.30 -10.57 25.50
N PRO A 76 -17.63 -10.90 24.24
CA PRO A 76 -17.32 -12.15 23.53
C PRO A 76 -15.81 -12.30 23.29
N LYS A 77 -15.36 -13.54 23.08
CA LYS A 77 -13.96 -13.81 22.75
C LYS A 77 -13.57 -13.14 21.43
N PRO A 78 -12.36 -12.55 21.32
CA PRO A 78 -11.94 -11.82 20.13
C PRO A 78 -11.80 -12.74 18.90
N ASN A 79 -12.45 -12.39 17.79
CA ASN A 79 -12.22 -13.08 16.53
C ASN A 79 -10.88 -12.63 15.93
N ILE A 80 -9.88 -13.51 15.95
CA ILE A 80 -8.54 -13.21 15.41
C ILE A 80 -8.42 -13.39 13.89
N GLU A 81 -9.45 -13.93 13.24
CA GLU A 81 -9.49 -14.02 11.77
C GLU A 81 -9.93 -12.71 11.11
N GLU A 82 -10.48 -11.78 11.91
CA GLU A 82 -10.83 -10.44 11.49
C GLU A 82 -9.80 -9.40 11.97
N PRO A 83 -9.71 -8.23 11.30
CA PRO A 83 -8.87 -7.13 11.76
C PRO A 83 -9.22 -6.72 13.20
N ARG A 84 -8.21 -6.51 14.05
CA ARG A 84 -8.37 -6.07 15.47
C ARG A 84 -9.30 -4.88 15.65
N TRP A 85 -9.29 -3.95 14.70
CA TRP A 85 -10.12 -2.75 14.74
C TRP A 85 -11.10 -2.74 13.58
N ASP A 86 -12.29 -2.21 13.83
CA ASP A 86 -13.28 -1.96 12.80
C ASP A 86 -12.70 -1.10 11.66
N GLN A 87 -12.76 -1.64 10.44
CA GLN A 87 -12.18 -1.04 9.24
C GLN A 87 -13.07 0.07 8.63
N SER A 88 -14.23 0.40 9.21
CA SER A 88 -15.10 1.48 8.73
C SER A 88 -14.42 2.86 8.83
N THR A 89 -13.62 3.09 9.87
CA THR A 89 -12.97 4.38 10.11
C THR A 89 -11.53 4.41 9.57
N TYR A 90 -11.12 5.56 9.01
CA TYR A 90 -9.79 5.74 8.45
C TYR A 90 -8.66 5.44 9.45
N TRP A 91 -8.76 5.95 10.67
CA TRP A 91 -7.71 5.78 11.67
C TRP A 91 -7.55 4.34 12.14
N ASN A 92 -8.63 3.57 12.21
CA ASN A 92 -8.54 2.15 12.52
C ASN A 92 -7.90 1.35 11.38
N ARG A 93 -8.18 1.71 10.11
CA ARG A 93 -7.46 1.15 8.95
C ARG A 93 -5.98 1.50 9.01
N ALA A 94 -5.64 2.75 9.36
CA ALA A 94 -4.25 3.17 9.51
C ALA A 94 -3.55 2.35 10.60
N LYS A 95 -4.15 2.21 11.80
CA LYS A 95 -3.62 1.35 12.89
C LYS A 95 -3.35 -0.07 12.41
N HIS A 96 -4.30 -0.67 11.70
CA HIS A 96 -4.14 -1.99 11.11
C HIS A 96 -2.90 -2.05 10.21
N PHE A 97 -2.76 -1.11 9.27
CA PHE A 97 -1.62 -1.12 8.35
C PHE A 97 -0.28 -0.79 9.02
N PHE A 98 -0.23 0.08 10.03
CA PHE A 98 1.01 0.36 10.76
C PHE A 98 1.60 -0.89 11.40
N ILE A 99 0.73 -1.78 11.88
CA ILE A 99 1.12 -3.05 12.45
C ILE A 99 1.50 -4.06 11.37
N THR A 100 0.71 -4.15 10.30
CA THR A 100 0.97 -5.08 9.19
C THR A 100 2.29 -4.78 8.48
N THR A 101 2.64 -3.50 8.33
CA THR A 101 3.88 -3.07 7.66
C THR A 101 5.02 -2.76 8.63
N ASN A 102 4.92 -3.16 9.91
CA ASN A 102 5.92 -2.81 10.92
C ASN A 102 7.28 -3.46 10.59
N PRO A 103 8.33 -2.67 10.25
CA PRO A 103 9.64 -3.23 9.89
C PRO A 103 10.35 -3.90 11.07
N LEU A 104 9.99 -3.56 12.31
CA LEU A 104 10.61 -4.15 13.50
C LEU A 104 10.36 -5.66 13.61
N ASN A 105 9.29 -6.15 12.99
CA ASN A 105 8.99 -7.58 12.96
C ASN A 105 10.03 -8.40 12.18
N LEU A 106 10.89 -7.76 11.37
CA LEU A 106 12.03 -8.43 10.73
C LEU A 106 13.11 -8.86 11.72
N PHE A 107 13.20 -8.20 12.87
CA PHE A 107 14.17 -8.53 13.92
C PHE A 107 13.66 -9.59 14.90
N CYS A 108 12.44 -10.11 14.71
CA CYS A 108 11.90 -11.19 15.53
C CYS A 108 12.71 -12.48 15.32
N THR A 109 13.17 -13.07 16.42
CA THR A 109 13.93 -14.33 16.43
C THR A 109 13.03 -15.53 16.11
N ASP A 110 13.62 -16.63 15.65
CA ASP A 110 12.89 -17.89 15.41
C ASP A 110 12.20 -18.45 16.65
N LYS A 111 12.68 -18.12 17.85
CA LYS A 111 12.01 -18.48 19.10
C LYS A 111 10.70 -17.70 19.26
N GLN A 112 10.75 -16.37 19.09
CA GLN A 112 9.58 -15.50 19.17
C GLN A 112 8.53 -15.84 18.10
N LEU A 113 8.97 -16.17 16.89
CA LEU A 113 8.07 -16.59 15.81
C LEU A 113 7.34 -17.90 16.14
N ARG A 114 8.07 -18.89 16.70
CA ARG A 114 7.48 -20.18 17.11
C ARG A 114 6.51 -20.03 18.27
N GLU A 115 6.86 -19.20 19.25
CA GLU A 115 6.00 -18.90 20.40
C GLU A 115 4.71 -18.19 19.96
N SER A 116 4.84 -17.19 19.08
CA SER A 116 3.68 -16.48 18.51
C SER A 116 2.78 -17.43 17.70
N LYS A 117 3.37 -18.33 16.91
CA LYS A 117 2.64 -19.38 16.18
C LYS A 117 1.87 -20.29 17.13
N ARG A 118 2.50 -20.75 18.21
CA ARG A 118 1.87 -21.59 19.22
C ARG A 118 0.68 -20.89 19.87
N ILE A 119 0.85 -19.66 20.35
CA ILE A 119 -0.24 -18.89 20.99
C ILE A 119 -1.45 -18.76 20.04
N VAL A 120 -1.22 -18.44 18.77
CA VAL A 120 -2.28 -18.27 17.78
C VAL A 120 -2.98 -19.60 17.44
N GLU A 121 -2.22 -20.68 17.27
CA GLU A 121 -2.77 -21.99 16.94
C GLU A 121 -3.51 -22.63 18.12
N ASP A 122 -2.99 -22.48 19.33
CA ASP A 122 -3.64 -22.96 20.55
C ASP A 122 -4.97 -22.17 20.75
N TYR A 123 -4.94 -20.84 20.59
CA TYR A 123 -6.16 -20.01 20.67
C TYR A 123 -7.23 -20.42 19.64
N ARG A 124 -6.84 -20.75 18.40
CA ARG A 124 -7.77 -21.25 17.36
C ARG A 124 -8.45 -22.57 17.75
N LYS A 125 -7.79 -23.40 18.55
CA LYS A 125 -8.35 -24.65 19.08
C LYS A 125 -9.24 -24.42 20.31
N GLY A 126 -9.29 -23.20 20.84
CA GLY A 126 -9.93 -22.88 22.11
C GLY A 126 -9.07 -23.20 23.33
N GLU A 127 -7.79 -23.51 23.13
CA GLU A 127 -6.82 -23.84 24.18
C GLU A 127 -5.96 -22.62 24.46
N PHE A 128 -6.13 -21.92 25.58
CA PHE A 128 -5.25 -20.81 25.93
C PHE A 128 -5.01 -20.75 27.44
N ASN A 129 -3.85 -20.23 27.83
CA ASN A 129 -3.49 -20.05 29.23
C ASN A 129 -4.40 -18.98 29.87
N ASP A 130 -4.93 -19.25 31.07
CA ASP A 130 -5.74 -18.30 31.84
C ASP A 130 -5.01 -16.99 32.16
N GLN A 131 -3.68 -17.00 32.14
CA GLN A 131 -2.84 -15.83 32.35
C GLN A 131 -2.58 -15.02 31.07
N LEU A 132 -2.97 -15.53 29.90
CA LEU A 132 -2.77 -14.83 28.64
C LEU A 132 -3.63 -13.56 28.61
N THR A 133 -3.00 -12.42 28.36
CA THR A 133 -3.70 -11.14 28.21
C THR A 133 -4.21 -10.93 26.78
N LEU A 134 -5.21 -10.07 26.63
CA LEU A 134 -5.74 -9.71 25.32
C LEU A 134 -4.66 -9.08 24.41
N ASP A 135 -3.78 -8.25 24.97
CA ASP A 135 -2.71 -7.62 24.21
C ASP A 135 -1.61 -8.59 23.79
N GLU A 136 -1.29 -9.59 24.63
CA GLU A 136 -0.36 -10.65 24.26
C GLU A 136 -0.90 -11.51 23.11
N LEU A 137 -2.20 -11.84 23.13
CA LEU A 137 -2.85 -12.54 22.02
C LEU A 137 -2.73 -11.73 20.72
N TRP A 138 -3.07 -10.44 20.76
CA TRP A 138 -2.94 -9.59 19.57
C TRP A 138 -1.49 -9.44 19.14
N ARG A 139 -0.54 -9.29 20.06
CA ARG A 139 0.88 -9.17 19.74
C ARG A 139 1.40 -10.44 19.08
N ALA A 140 1.05 -11.61 19.61
CA ALA A 140 1.37 -12.90 19.01
C ALA A 140 0.77 -13.02 17.61
N LYS A 141 -0.50 -12.63 17.44
CA LYS A 141 -1.17 -12.62 16.13
C LYS A 141 -0.46 -11.73 15.11
N GLN A 142 -0.04 -10.53 15.51
CA GLN A 142 0.69 -9.60 14.65
C GLN A 142 2.03 -10.16 14.19
N ILE A 143 2.80 -10.74 15.12
CA ILE A 143 4.09 -11.36 14.80
C ILE A 143 3.87 -12.56 13.88
N TYR A 144 2.84 -13.38 14.15
CA TYR A 144 2.45 -14.51 13.33
C TYR A 144 2.09 -14.09 11.90
N ASP A 145 1.16 -13.15 11.72
CA ASP A 145 0.72 -12.67 10.40
C ASP A 145 1.87 -12.04 9.60
N SER A 146 2.86 -11.45 10.28
CA SER A 146 4.02 -10.85 9.62
C SER A 146 4.99 -11.87 9.01
N ALA A 147 4.95 -13.13 9.46
CA ALA A 147 5.98 -14.13 9.16
C ALA A 147 5.45 -15.44 8.57
N PHE A 148 4.17 -15.76 8.74
CA PHE A 148 3.56 -17.00 8.26
C PHE A 148 2.51 -16.73 7.18
N HIS A 149 2.47 -17.58 6.17
CA HIS A 149 1.52 -17.45 5.06
C HIS A 149 0.09 -17.71 5.54
N PRO A 150 -0.92 -16.91 5.14
CA PRO A 150 -2.29 -17.05 5.61
C PRO A 150 -2.89 -18.42 5.27
N ASP A 151 -2.59 -18.97 4.10
CA ASP A 151 -3.19 -20.24 3.66
C ASP A 151 -2.36 -21.47 4.09
N THR A 152 -1.08 -21.54 3.72
CA THR A 152 -0.22 -22.70 4.02
C THR A 152 0.23 -22.77 5.48
N LYS A 153 0.13 -21.67 6.24
CA LYS A 153 0.63 -21.54 7.63
C LYS A 153 2.14 -21.79 7.77
N GLU A 154 2.87 -21.79 6.64
CA GLU A 154 4.31 -21.96 6.58
C GLU A 154 5.04 -20.63 6.71
N LYS A 155 6.28 -20.67 7.18
CA LYS A 155 7.10 -19.48 7.37
C LYS A 155 7.50 -18.90 6.01
N MET A 156 7.10 -17.67 5.76
CA MET A 156 7.45 -16.92 4.55
C MET A 156 8.93 -16.52 4.53
N PHE A 157 9.49 -16.48 3.32
CA PHE A 157 10.83 -15.94 3.08
C PHE A 157 10.91 -14.49 3.55
N MET A 158 11.97 -14.15 4.29
CA MET A 158 12.06 -12.87 5.01
C MET A 158 11.88 -11.65 4.11
N ALA A 159 12.52 -11.63 2.94
CA ALA A 159 12.40 -10.51 2.01
C ALA A 159 11.01 -10.42 1.34
N GLY A 160 10.23 -11.50 1.33
CA GLY A 160 8.87 -11.51 0.79
C GLY A 160 7.80 -11.06 1.79
N ARG A 161 8.16 -10.82 3.07
CA ARG A 161 7.22 -10.38 4.11
C ARG A 161 6.80 -8.93 3.89
N MET A 162 5.57 -8.59 4.24
CA MET A 162 5.08 -7.20 4.19
C MET A 162 5.93 -6.26 5.06
N SER A 163 6.50 -6.75 6.17
CA SER A 163 7.44 -5.99 7.02
C SER A 163 8.76 -5.65 6.32
N ALA A 164 9.18 -6.41 5.30
CA ALA A 164 10.37 -6.12 4.50
C ALA A 164 10.15 -5.06 3.41
N GLN A 165 8.89 -4.72 3.10
CA GLN A 165 8.60 -3.79 2.01
C GLN A 165 9.18 -2.40 2.25
N VAL A 166 9.01 -1.83 3.44
CA VAL A 166 9.53 -0.48 3.73
C VAL A 166 11.06 -0.46 3.71
N PRO A 167 11.79 -1.37 4.41
CA PRO A 167 13.25 -1.42 4.35
C PRO A 167 13.84 -1.71 2.96
N ALA A 168 13.19 -2.57 2.18
CA ALA A 168 13.64 -2.83 0.81
C ALA A 168 13.37 -1.63 -0.10
N ASN A 169 12.15 -1.07 -0.07
CA ASN A 169 11.80 0.06 -0.93
C ASN A 169 12.58 1.33 -0.57
N MET A 170 12.95 1.55 0.69
CA MET A 170 13.82 2.67 1.06
C MET A 170 15.22 2.55 0.45
N LEU A 171 15.78 1.34 0.46
CA LEU A 171 17.08 1.08 -0.15
C LEU A 171 16.99 1.24 -1.67
N ILE A 172 16.05 0.55 -2.31
CA ILE A 172 15.86 0.57 -3.76
C ILE A 172 15.64 2.00 -4.25
N THR A 173 14.70 2.72 -3.63
CA THR A 173 14.33 4.08 -4.04
C THR A 173 15.47 5.07 -3.79
N GLY A 174 16.10 5.04 -2.61
CA GLY A 174 17.18 5.97 -2.29
C GLY A 174 18.42 5.74 -3.16
N MET A 175 18.72 4.48 -3.47
CA MET A 175 19.80 4.12 -4.39
C MET A 175 19.45 4.47 -5.84
N MET A 176 18.20 4.24 -6.27
CA MET A 176 17.71 4.70 -7.56
C MET A 176 17.95 6.20 -7.70
N MET A 177 17.46 7.03 -6.78
CA MET A 177 17.63 8.49 -6.82
C MET A 177 19.09 8.93 -6.84
N THR A 178 19.98 8.23 -6.13
CA THR A 178 21.40 8.58 -6.06
C THR A 178 22.16 8.19 -7.33
N PHE A 179 21.92 6.99 -7.84
CA PHE A 179 22.71 6.35 -8.90
C PHE A 179 22.05 6.41 -10.28
N TYR A 180 20.87 7.02 -10.42
CA TYR A 180 20.15 7.23 -11.70
C TYR A 180 20.85 8.13 -12.74
N LYS A 181 22.17 8.27 -12.67
CA LYS A 181 22.93 9.16 -13.54
C LYS A 181 23.36 8.50 -14.85
N SER A 182 23.39 7.17 -14.90
CA SER A 182 23.80 6.41 -16.08
C SER A 182 22.75 5.39 -16.50
N THR A 183 22.62 5.16 -17.81
CA THR A 183 21.71 4.15 -18.39
C THR A 183 21.92 2.76 -17.80
N PRO A 184 23.16 2.25 -17.62
CA PRO A 184 23.37 0.94 -16.99
C PRO A 184 22.87 0.88 -15.54
N ALA A 185 23.06 1.95 -14.76
CA ALA A 185 22.55 2.01 -13.40
C ALA A 185 21.02 2.07 -13.37
N VAL A 186 20.41 2.82 -14.30
CA VAL A 186 18.95 2.84 -14.49
C VAL A 186 18.41 1.45 -14.74
N VAL A 187 19.05 0.70 -15.66
CA VAL A 187 18.66 -0.67 -16.01
C VAL A 187 18.78 -1.60 -14.80
N PHE A 188 19.93 -1.59 -14.12
CA PHE A 188 20.19 -2.43 -12.96
C PHE A 188 19.16 -2.19 -11.84
N TRP A 189 18.92 -0.93 -11.47
CA TRP A 189 18.02 -0.64 -10.35
C TRP A 189 16.55 -0.90 -10.68
N GLN A 190 16.12 -0.70 -11.93
CA GLN A 190 14.76 -1.06 -12.35
C GLN A 190 14.57 -2.58 -12.35
N TRP A 191 15.54 -3.34 -12.86
CA TRP A 191 15.54 -4.80 -12.78
C TRP A 191 15.50 -5.28 -11.32
N PHE A 192 16.33 -4.71 -10.44
CA PHE A 192 16.38 -5.07 -9.03
C PHE A 192 15.05 -4.76 -8.32
N ASN A 193 14.45 -3.60 -8.59
CA ASN A 193 13.13 -3.23 -8.07
C ASN A 193 12.04 -4.22 -8.50
N GLN A 194 11.97 -4.58 -9.79
CA GLN A 194 10.96 -5.52 -10.26
C GLN A 194 11.21 -6.95 -9.78
N SER A 195 12.47 -7.34 -9.59
CA SER A 195 12.82 -8.63 -8.99
C SER A 195 12.32 -8.73 -7.55
N PHE A 196 12.49 -7.66 -6.76
CA PHE A 196 11.95 -7.58 -5.41
C PHE A 196 10.41 -7.65 -5.41
N ASN A 197 9.74 -6.88 -6.26
CA ASN A 197 8.27 -6.92 -6.36
C ASN A 197 7.77 -8.31 -6.79
N ALA A 198 8.43 -8.97 -7.73
CA ALA A 198 8.09 -10.33 -8.15
C ALA A 198 8.25 -11.34 -7.00
N LEU A 199 9.31 -11.22 -6.19
CA LEU A 199 9.52 -12.06 -5.00
C LEU A 199 8.43 -11.86 -3.94
N VAL A 200 8.07 -10.61 -3.66
CA VAL A 200 6.97 -10.28 -2.74
C VAL A 200 5.66 -10.87 -3.26
N ASN A 201 5.35 -10.70 -4.55
CA ASN A 201 4.13 -11.24 -5.15
C ASN A 201 4.11 -12.78 -5.15
N TYR A 202 5.24 -13.43 -5.39
CA TYR A 202 5.37 -14.89 -5.30
C TYR A 202 5.14 -15.39 -3.87
N THR A 203 5.66 -14.66 -2.87
CA THR A 203 5.57 -15.06 -1.45
C THR A 203 4.17 -14.84 -0.89
N ASN A 204 3.41 -13.87 -1.39
CA ASN A 204 2.07 -13.50 -0.89
C ASN A 204 0.92 -14.04 -1.77
N ARG A 205 1.18 -14.97 -2.70
CA ARG A 205 0.15 -15.53 -3.57
C ARG A 205 -0.81 -16.44 -2.77
N SER A 206 -2.11 -16.34 -3.03
CA SER A 206 -3.09 -17.21 -2.38
C SER A 206 -2.84 -18.69 -2.70
N GLY A 207 -2.90 -19.54 -1.68
CA GLY A 207 -2.78 -20.99 -1.79
C GLY A 207 -3.97 -21.63 -2.51
N ASP A 208 -5.17 -21.08 -2.33
CA ASP A 208 -6.41 -21.60 -2.92
C ASP A 208 -6.66 -21.13 -4.36
N SER A 209 -5.81 -20.26 -4.89
CA SER A 209 -5.87 -19.79 -6.28
C SER A 209 -4.45 -19.56 -6.80
N PRO A 210 -3.68 -20.64 -7.00
CA PRO A 210 -2.26 -20.52 -7.34
C PRO A 210 -2.10 -19.75 -8.64
N MET A 211 -1.41 -18.62 -8.57
CA MET A 211 -0.98 -17.87 -9.75
C MET A 211 0.04 -18.73 -10.52
N PRO A 212 -0.22 -19.10 -11.80
CA PRO A 212 0.73 -19.87 -12.57
C PRO A 212 2.04 -19.13 -12.71
N VAL A 213 3.13 -19.88 -12.66
CA VAL A 213 4.49 -19.35 -12.81
C VAL A 213 4.62 -18.60 -14.14
N SER A 214 3.97 -19.06 -15.20
CA SER A 214 3.92 -18.37 -16.49
C SER A 214 3.37 -16.95 -16.39
N GLN A 215 2.33 -16.73 -15.58
CA GLN A 215 1.78 -15.40 -15.36
C GLN A 215 2.73 -14.53 -14.55
N LEU A 216 3.35 -15.06 -13.50
CA LEU A 216 4.36 -14.32 -12.73
C LEU A 216 5.50 -13.86 -13.64
N VAL A 217 5.96 -14.73 -14.55
CA VAL A 217 6.99 -14.41 -15.54
C VAL A 217 6.50 -13.33 -16.51
N TRP A 218 5.30 -13.44 -17.07
CA TRP A 218 4.74 -12.42 -17.96
C TRP A 218 4.59 -11.06 -17.28
N SER A 219 4.05 -11.03 -16.06
CA SER A 219 3.93 -9.81 -15.28
C SER A 219 5.30 -9.22 -14.95
N TYR A 220 6.29 -10.06 -14.62
CA TYR A 220 7.66 -9.60 -14.35
C TYR A 220 8.35 -9.02 -15.59
N VAL A 221 8.28 -9.69 -16.74
CA VAL A 221 8.84 -9.19 -18.01
C VAL A 221 8.14 -7.90 -18.44
N GLY A 222 6.81 -7.86 -18.37
CA GLY A 222 6.01 -6.68 -18.69
C GLY A 222 6.31 -5.51 -17.76
N ALA A 223 6.37 -5.73 -16.45
CA ALA A 223 6.69 -4.69 -15.46
C ALA A 223 8.12 -4.16 -15.62
N THR A 224 9.09 -5.05 -15.88
CA THR A 224 10.49 -4.67 -16.13
C THR A 224 10.61 -3.88 -17.43
N GLY A 225 10.03 -4.37 -18.52
CA GLY A 225 10.03 -3.67 -19.81
C GLY A 225 9.34 -2.30 -19.72
N GLY A 226 8.15 -2.24 -19.11
CA GLY A 226 7.39 -1.00 -18.92
C GLY A 226 8.12 0.02 -18.04
N ALA A 227 8.77 -0.43 -16.96
CA ALA A 227 9.56 0.43 -16.09
C ALA A 227 10.80 0.99 -16.80
N LEU A 228 11.51 0.16 -17.58
CA LEU A 228 12.66 0.59 -18.37
C LEU A 228 12.26 1.56 -19.49
N ALA A 229 11.19 1.25 -20.23
CA ALA A 229 10.66 2.12 -21.28
C ALA A 229 10.26 3.49 -20.71
N THR A 230 9.55 3.50 -19.58
CA THR A 230 9.15 4.73 -18.89
C THR A 230 10.35 5.54 -18.42
N ALA A 231 11.29 4.89 -17.74
CA ALA A 231 12.49 5.52 -17.20
C ALA A 231 13.36 6.15 -18.29
N LEU A 232 13.69 5.37 -19.33
CA LEU A 232 14.56 5.82 -20.41
C LEU A 232 13.85 6.84 -21.30
N GLY A 233 12.55 6.64 -21.55
CA GLY A 233 11.72 7.56 -22.32
C GLY A 233 11.60 8.93 -21.66
N LEU A 234 11.21 8.98 -20.37
CA LEU A 234 11.12 10.25 -19.63
C LEU A 234 12.48 10.92 -19.49
N ASN A 235 13.55 10.17 -19.21
CA ASN A 235 14.90 10.72 -19.16
C ASN A 235 15.33 11.32 -20.51
N SER A 236 14.86 10.79 -21.64
CA SER A 236 15.13 11.35 -22.97
C SER A 236 14.34 12.65 -23.22
N LEU A 237 13.06 12.66 -22.85
CA LEU A 237 12.15 13.80 -23.09
C LEU A 237 12.53 15.05 -22.29
N VAL A 238 13.15 14.89 -21.14
CA VAL A 238 13.43 16.01 -20.21
C VAL A 238 14.86 16.52 -20.22
N LYS A 239 15.72 16.01 -21.12
CA LYS A 239 17.13 16.45 -21.25
C LYS A 239 17.28 17.96 -21.46
N ASN A 240 16.32 18.57 -22.14
CA ASN A 240 16.34 19.99 -22.51
C ASN A 240 15.27 20.82 -21.77
N ALA A 241 14.59 20.24 -20.78
CA ALA A 241 13.49 20.91 -20.09
C ALA A 241 14.00 21.89 -19.02
N HIS A 242 13.17 22.88 -18.67
CA HIS A 242 13.47 23.82 -17.59
C HIS A 242 13.77 23.06 -16.27
N PRO A 243 14.75 23.48 -15.44
CA PRO A 243 15.16 22.75 -14.23
C PRO A 243 14.03 22.44 -13.24
N LEU A 244 12.93 23.21 -13.25
CA LEU A 244 11.73 22.93 -12.47
C LEU A 244 10.94 21.72 -12.98
N VAL A 245 10.85 21.54 -14.31
CA VAL A 245 10.23 20.36 -14.94
C VAL A 245 11.06 19.13 -14.61
N GLY A 246 12.39 19.23 -14.73
CA GLY A 246 13.34 18.17 -14.34
C GLY A 246 13.15 17.66 -12.91
N ARG A 247 12.70 18.51 -11.97
CA ARG A 247 12.42 18.12 -10.57
C ARG A 247 11.14 17.32 -10.40
N LEU A 248 10.17 17.44 -11.29
CA LEU A 248 8.91 16.69 -11.25
C LEU A 248 8.98 15.36 -12.01
N VAL A 249 10.03 15.17 -12.82
CA VAL A 249 10.26 13.94 -13.59
C VAL A 249 10.25 12.69 -12.73
N PRO A 250 10.93 12.61 -11.57
CA PRO A 250 10.91 11.41 -10.75
C PRO A 250 9.50 11.04 -10.30
N LEU A 251 8.69 12.02 -9.90
CA LEU A 251 7.29 11.80 -9.52
C LEU A 251 6.46 11.29 -10.70
N CYS A 252 6.61 11.92 -11.88
CA CYS A 252 5.89 11.52 -13.09
C CYS A 252 6.29 10.10 -13.54
N ALA A 253 7.58 9.76 -13.44
CA ALA A 253 8.11 8.45 -13.78
C ALA A 253 7.55 7.36 -12.86
N VAL A 254 7.52 7.62 -11.55
CA VAL A 254 6.93 6.70 -10.58
C VAL A 254 5.43 6.55 -10.78
N ALA A 255 4.73 7.64 -11.08
CA ALA A 255 3.30 7.60 -11.38
C ALA A 255 3.01 6.74 -12.61
N ALA A 256 3.69 7.00 -13.73
CA ALA A 256 3.57 6.21 -14.95
C ALA A 256 3.94 4.74 -14.71
N ALA A 257 5.01 4.46 -13.97
CA ALA A 257 5.40 3.09 -13.65
C ALA A 257 4.34 2.35 -12.82
N ASN A 258 3.71 3.00 -11.83
CA ASN A 258 2.61 2.38 -11.06
C ASN A 258 1.34 2.17 -11.89
N CYS A 259 1.05 3.07 -12.84
CA CYS A 259 -0.05 2.90 -13.80
C CYS A 259 0.15 1.71 -14.75
N ILE A 260 1.40 1.26 -14.96
CA ILE A 260 1.71 0.09 -15.79
C ILE A 260 1.81 -1.17 -14.93
N ASN A 261 2.58 -1.11 -13.84
CA ASN A 261 2.93 -2.28 -13.02
C ASN A 261 1.70 -2.94 -12.39
N ILE A 262 0.83 -2.16 -11.75
CA ILE A 262 -0.29 -2.71 -10.96
C ILE A 262 -1.32 -3.40 -11.86
N PRO A 263 -1.79 -2.81 -12.98
CA PRO A 263 -2.66 -3.52 -13.91
C PRO A 263 -2.04 -4.79 -14.51
N LEU A 264 -0.73 -4.78 -14.82
CA LEU A 264 -0.04 -5.97 -15.34
C LEU A 264 0.05 -7.10 -14.30
N MET A 265 0.29 -6.76 -13.04
CA MET A 265 0.29 -7.72 -11.94
C MET A 265 -1.11 -8.29 -11.67
N ARG A 266 -2.15 -7.47 -11.83
CA ARG A 266 -3.56 -7.82 -11.55
C ARG A 266 -4.37 -8.11 -12.82
N PHE A 267 -3.69 -8.45 -13.93
CA PHE A 267 -4.32 -8.62 -15.24
C PHE A 267 -5.43 -9.70 -15.24
N ARG A 268 -5.26 -10.76 -14.46
CA ARG A 268 -6.31 -11.79 -14.29
C ARG A 268 -7.59 -11.26 -13.69
N GLU A 269 -7.49 -10.36 -12.73
CA GLU A 269 -8.67 -9.74 -12.12
C GLU A 269 -9.40 -8.87 -13.15
N LEU A 270 -8.67 -8.25 -14.08
CA LEU A 270 -9.28 -7.54 -15.21
C LEU A 270 -9.95 -8.49 -16.20
N GLN A 271 -9.37 -9.66 -16.46
CA GLN A 271 -9.91 -10.64 -17.40
C GLN A 271 -11.09 -11.45 -16.84
N HIS A 272 -11.00 -11.90 -15.59
CA HIS A 272 -11.95 -12.83 -14.98
C HIS A 272 -12.83 -12.19 -13.90
N GLY A 273 -12.50 -10.97 -13.46
CA GLY A 273 -13.21 -10.26 -12.42
C GLY A 273 -12.75 -10.60 -11.01
N VAL A 274 -13.03 -9.69 -10.08
CA VAL A 274 -12.91 -9.94 -8.63
C VAL A 274 -14.21 -10.51 -8.09
N THR A 275 -14.11 -11.34 -7.05
CA THR A 275 -15.28 -11.92 -6.38
C THR A 275 -16.12 -10.83 -5.70
N LEU A 276 -17.43 -10.87 -5.96
CA LEU A 276 -18.45 -10.05 -5.34
C LEU A 276 -19.13 -10.82 -4.20
N PHE A 277 -19.40 -10.12 -3.12
CA PHE A 277 -20.06 -10.62 -1.92
C PHE A 277 -21.30 -9.78 -1.60
N ASP A 278 -22.34 -10.38 -1.03
CA ASP A 278 -23.45 -9.64 -0.43
C ASP A 278 -23.13 -9.13 0.99
N SER A 279 -24.14 -8.55 1.66
CA SER A 279 -24.05 -8.11 3.06
C SER A 279 -23.80 -9.26 4.04
N ASN A 280 -24.25 -10.47 3.70
CA ASN A 280 -24.11 -11.68 4.52
C ASN A 280 -22.75 -12.37 4.30
N GLY A 281 -21.94 -11.87 3.36
CA GLY A 281 -20.64 -12.45 3.01
C GLY A 281 -20.73 -13.63 2.05
N THR A 282 -21.89 -13.88 1.45
CA THR A 282 -22.07 -14.95 0.47
C THR A 282 -21.62 -14.46 -0.91
N LYS A 283 -20.97 -15.35 -1.67
CA LYS A 283 -20.46 -15.05 -3.01
C LYS A 283 -21.61 -14.93 -4.01
N VAL A 284 -21.76 -13.76 -4.60
CA VAL A 284 -22.84 -13.46 -5.56
C VAL A 284 -22.38 -13.41 -7.03
N GLY A 285 -21.08 -13.27 -7.28
CA GLY A 285 -20.56 -13.24 -8.64
C GLY A 285 -19.10 -12.84 -8.76
N GLN A 286 -18.68 -12.53 -9.98
CA GLN A 286 -17.37 -11.95 -10.30
C GLN A 286 -17.58 -10.78 -11.27
N SER A 287 -16.81 -9.70 -11.10
CA SER A 287 -16.91 -8.49 -11.93
C SER A 287 -15.55 -7.91 -12.26
N SER A 288 -15.33 -7.64 -13.54
CA SER A 288 -14.15 -6.95 -14.07
C SER A 288 -14.23 -5.44 -13.85
N VAL A 289 -15.44 -4.85 -13.83
CA VAL A 289 -15.64 -3.43 -13.47
C VAL A 289 -15.22 -3.17 -12.03
N ALA A 290 -15.61 -4.05 -11.10
CA ALA A 290 -15.14 -3.97 -9.72
C ALA A 290 -13.60 -4.09 -9.63
N ALA A 291 -12.99 -4.96 -10.45
CA ALA A 291 -11.54 -5.11 -10.52
C ALA A 291 -10.84 -3.85 -11.03
N GLN A 292 -11.36 -3.22 -12.09
CA GLN A 292 -10.83 -1.95 -12.63
C GLN A 292 -10.84 -0.85 -11.57
N ARG A 293 -11.96 -0.72 -10.83
CA ARG A 293 -12.08 0.26 -9.74
C ARG A 293 -11.11 -0.03 -8.60
N ALA A 294 -10.97 -1.31 -8.21
CA ALA A 294 -10.01 -1.75 -7.21
C ALA A 294 -8.57 -1.37 -7.60
N ILE A 295 -8.19 -1.69 -8.84
CA ILE A 295 -6.85 -1.41 -9.39
C ILE A 295 -6.60 0.09 -9.43
N ALA A 296 -7.55 0.90 -9.89
CA ALA A 296 -7.42 2.36 -9.93
C ALA A 296 -7.19 2.97 -8.53
N MET A 297 -7.95 2.52 -7.52
CA MET A 297 -7.77 2.94 -6.12
C MET A 297 -6.38 2.57 -5.58
N VAL A 298 -5.90 1.36 -5.87
CA VAL A 298 -4.57 0.91 -5.44
C VAL A 298 -3.46 1.66 -6.17
N THR A 299 -3.61 1.92 -7.48
CA THR A 299 -2.67 2.74 -8.25
C THR A 299 -2.55 4.14 -7.68
N LEU A 300 -3.68 4.82 -7.43
CA LEU A 300 -3.66 6.14 -6.82
C LEU A 300 -2.96 6.10 -5.46
N SER A 301 -3.33 5.15 -4.60
CA SER A 301 -2.71 4.96 -3.28
C SER A 301 -1.19 4.81 -3.37
N ARG A 302 -0.66 4.02 -4.32
CA ARG A 302 0.78 3.81 -4.52
C ARG A 302 1.51 5.07 -4.99
N ILE A 303 0.87 5.86 -5.85
CA ILE A 303 1.42 7.15 -6.31
C ILE A 303 1.56 8.12 -5.13
N LEU A 304 0.54 8.18 -4.28
CA LEU A 304 0.53 9.03 -3.09
C LEU A 304 1.58 8.60 -2.06
N MET A 305 1.76 7.29 -1.86
CA MET A 305 2.83 6.76 -0.98
C MET A 305 4.22 7.24 -1.38
N ALA A 306 4.51 7.26 -2.69
CA ALA A 306 5.84 7.61 -3.20
C ALA A 306 6.08 9.13 -3.27
N THR A 307 5.00 9.92 -3.37
CA THR A 307 5.07 11.38 -3.52
C THR A 307 5.98 12.08 -2.50
N PRO A 308 5.84 11.86 -1.17
CA PRO A 308 6.68 12.56 -0.21
C PRO A 308 8.16 12.17 -0.30
N GLY A 309 8.46 10.89 -0.50
CA GLY A 309 9.83 10.38 -0.63
C GLY A 309 10.53 10.81 -1.92
N MET A 310 9.77 11.06 -2.99
CA MET A 310 10.32 11.48 -4.29
C MET A 310 10.44 13.00 -4.43
N THR A 311 9.68 13.78 -3.67
CA THR A 311 9.69 15.25 -3.77
C THR A 311 10.60 15.88 -2.74
N PHE A 312 10.47 15.51 -1.46
CA PHE A 312 11.13 16.22 -0.36
C PHE A 312 12.66 16.04 -0.30
N PRO A 313 13.23 14.82 -0.37
CA PRO A 313 14.67 14.63 -0.22
C PRO A 313 15.51 15.40 -1.26
N PRO A 314 15.15 15.45 -2.56
CA PRO A 314 15.87 16.29 -3.53
C PRO A 314 15.89 17.78 -3.16
N PHE A 315 14.79 18.33 -2.62
CA PHE A 315 14.77 19.73 -2.15
C PHE A 315 15.68 19.94 -0.94
N LEU A 316 15.67 19.01 0.02
CA LEU A 316 16.51 19.10 1.21
C LEU A 316 18.00 18.99 0.86
N ILE A 317 18.39 18.01 0.03
CA ILE A 317 19.78 17.84 -0.40
C ILE A 317 20.29 19.07 -1.12
N ASN A 318 19.51 19.63 -2.07
CA ASN A 318 19.88 20.86 -2.76
C ASN A 318 20.00 22.06 -1.80
N TRP A 319 19.20 22.11 -0.74
CA TRP A 319 19.35 23.13 0.30
C TRP A 319 20.61 22.92 1.15
N LEU A 320 20.95 21.67 1.50
CA LEU A 320 22.16 21.30 2.22
C LEU A 320 23.43 21.59 1.40
N GLU A 321 23.46 21.24 0.11
CA GLU A 321 24.60 21.46 -0.79
C GLU A 321 24.99 22.94 -0.94
N LYS A 322 24.04 23.86 -0.72
CA LYS A 322 24.31 25.30 -0.70
C LYS A 322 25.06 25.76 0.56
N LYS A 323 25.12 24.95 1.62
CA LYS A 323 25.77 25.30 2.88
C LYS A 323 27.26 24.95 2.83
N ARG A 324 28.11 25.92 3.19
CA ARG A 324 29.59 25.77 3.20
C ARG A 324 30.07 24.58 4.03
N TRP A 325 29.44 24.32 5.17
CA TRP A 325 29.80 23.22 6.08
C TRP A 325 29.45 21.83 5.54
N TYR A 326 28.50 21.73 4.59
CA TYR A 326 28.03 20.45 4.05
C TYR A 326 28.79 20.03 2.79
N LYS A 327 29.37 20.98 2.04
CA LYS A 327 30.18 20.71 0.84
C LYS A 327 31.25 19.61 0.98
N PRO A 328 32.04 19.51 2.07
CA PRO A 328 33.01 18.42 2.22
C PRO A 328 32.36 17.05 2.45
N TYR A 329 31.06 17.01 2.80
CA TYR A 329 30.33 15.79 3.15
C TYR A 329 29.32 15.36 2.09
N ASN A 330 29.49 15.74 0.81
CA ASN A 330 28.57 15.37 -0.28
C ASN A 330 28.37 13.85 -0.45
N PHE A 331 29.29 13.02 0.06
CA PHE A 331 29.10 11.56 0.10
C PHE A 331 27.92 11.13 0.99
N LEU A 332 27.50 11.98 1.94
CA LEU A 332 26.32 11.77 2.79
C LEU A 332 24.99 11.96 2.05
N ASN A 333 25.00 12.47 0.81
CA ASN A 333 23.78 12.62 0.03
C ASN A 333 23.01 11.31 -0.12
N ALA A 334 23.71 10.22 -0.43
CA ALA A 334 23.10 8.91 -0.61
C ALA A 334 22.46 8.37 0.69
N PRO A 335 23.17 8.27 1.82
CA PRO A 335 22.56 7.79 3.06
C PRO A 335 21.44 8.71 3.57
N ILE A 336 21.58 10.04 3.43
CA ILE A 336 20.51 10.97 3.84
C ILE A 336 19.25 10.75 3.00
N GLN A 337 19.37 10.59 1.68
CA GLN A 337 18.22 10.28 0.83
C GLN A 337 17.57 8.96 1.20
N VAL A 338 18.35 7.89 1.37
CA VAL A 338 17.82 6.56 1.77
C VAL A 338 17.08 6.64 3.10
N ILE A 339 17.66 7.30 4.11
CA ILE A 339 17.04 7.45 5.44
C ILE A 339 15.74 8.26 5.34
N LEU A 340 15.75 9.40 4.63
CA LEU A 340 14.56 10.24 4.49
C LEU A 340 13.44 9.52 3.76
N VAL A 341 13.75 8.82 2.67
CA VAL A 341 12.78 7.99 1.96
C VAL A 341 12.23 6.91 2.90
N GLY A 342 13.08 6.27 3.71
CA GLY A 342 12.65 5.28 4.70
C GLY A 342 11.69 5.85 5.74
N ILE A 343 11.99 7.04 6.28
CA ILE A 343 11.09 7.74 7.19
C ILE A 343 9.74 8.01 6.50
N PHE A 344 9.75 8.59 5.30
CA PHE A 344 8.50 8.87 4.59
C PHE A 344 7.71 7.60 4.28
N LEU A 345 8.35 6.55 3.79
CA LEU A 345 7.68 5.28 3.47
C LEU A 345 7.09 4.61 4.72
N THR A 346 7.77 4.71 5.87
CA THR A 346 7.28 4.13 7.14
C THR A 346 5.92 4.70 7.54
N PHE A 347 5.67 5.99 7.29
CA PHE A 347 4.39 6.63 7.61
C PHE A 347 3.43 6.65 6.41
N ALA A 348 3.92 6.96 5.22
CA ALA A 348 3.08 7.13 4.03
C ALA A 348 2.47 5.81 3.57
N THR A 349 3.17 4.68 3.70
CA THR A 349 2.65 3.36 3.33
C THR A 349 1.36 3.01 4.09
N PRO A 350 1.36 2.96 5.44
CA PRO A 350 0.14 2.61 6.18
C PRO A 350 -0.98 3.65 6.04
N LEU A 351 -0.65 4.95 5.99
CA LEU A 351 -1.64 6.03 5.83
C LEU A 351 -2.32 5.96 4.45
N CYS A 352 -1.55 5.75 3.38
CA CYS A 352 -2.13 5.66 2.05
C CYS A 352 -2.90 4.34 1.85
N CYS A 353 -2.42 3.21 2.39
CA CYS A 353 -3.18 1.96 2.38
C CYS A 353 -4.54 2.12 3.07
N ALA A 354 -4.64 2.99 4.08
CA ALA A 354 -5.86 3.28 4.81
C ALA A 354 -6.85 4.22 4.07
N LEU A 355 -6.44 4.88 2.97
CA LEU A 355 -7.29 5.79 2.21
C LEU A 355 -8.59 5.12 1.76
N PHE A 356 -8.47 3.90 1.23
CA PHE A 356 -9.60 3.14 0.71
C PHE A 356 -9.85 1.89 1.56
N PRO A 357 -11.11 1.58 1.88
CA PRO A 357 -11.44 0.40 2.67
C PRO A 357 -11.07 -0.88 1.92
N GLN A 358 -10.58 -1.88 2.66
CA GLN A 358 -10.17 -3.17 2.08
C GLN A 358 -11.38 -3.93 1.51
N LYS A 359 -12.54 -3.86 2.19
CA LYS A 359 -13.84 -4.26 1.65
C LYS A 359 -14.57 -3.02 1.14
N SER A 360 -14.64 -2.85 -0.18
CA SER A 360 -15.30 -1.72 -0.84
C SER A 360 -16.67 -2.14 -1.38
N SER A 361 -17.61 -1.21 -1.47
CA SER A 361 -18.94 -1.46 -2.02
C SER A 361 -19.10 -0.88 -3.43
N ILE A 362 -19.97 -1.50 -4.23
CA ILE A 362 -20.37 -1.03 -5.55
C ILE A 362 -21.86 -1.31 -5.75
N ALA A 363 -22.56 -0.34 -6.36
CA ALA A 363 -23.96 -0.51 -6.71
C ALA A 363 -24.09 -1.49 -7.88
N VAL A 364 -25.08 -2.38 -7.83
CA VAL A 364 -25.32 -3.39 -8.87
C VAL A 364 -25.65 -2.74 -10.22
N SER A 365 -26.17 -1.51 -10.23
CA SER A 365 -26.38 -0.72 -11.45
C SER A 365 -25.10 -0.34 -12.20
N GLN A 366 -23.95 -0.32 -11.52
CA GLN A 366 -22.64 0.01 -12.09
C GLN A 366 -21.88 -1.24 -12.58
N LEU A 367 -22.43 -2.44 -12.36
CA LEU A 367 -21.83 -3.70 -12.81
C LEU A 367 -22.16 -3.99 -14.28
N GLU A 368 -21.43 -4.93 -14.85
CA GLU A 368 -21.68 -5.42 -16.21
C GLU A 368 -23.12 -5.97 -16.33
N PRO A 369 -23.81 -5.75 -17.48
CA PRO A 369 -25.20 -6.19 -17.66
C PRO A 369 -25.42 -7.67 -17.32
N ASN A 370 -24.52 -8.54 -17.78
CA ASN A 370 -24.58 -9.99 -17.53
C ASN A 370 -24.46 -10.36 -16.05
N VAL A 371 -23.67 -9.60 -15.28
CA VAL A 371 -23.47 -9.83 -13.84
C VAL A 371 -24.67 -9.29 -13.06
N ARG A 372 -25.14 -8.09 -13.43
CA ARG A 372 -26.36 -7.48 -12.89
C ARG A 372 -27.57 -8.38 -13.05
N GLU A 373 -27.81 -8.93 -14.24
CA GLU A 373 -28.94 -9.82 -14.49
C GLU A 373 -28.86 -11.11 -13.65
N ARG A 374 -27.67 -11.65 -13.41
CA ARG A 374 -27.49 -12.82 -12.54
C ARG A 374 -27.79 -12.50 -11.08
N ILE A 375 -27.34 -11.34 -10.59
CA ILE A 375 -27.59 -10.90 -9.22
C ILE A 375 -29.09 -10.60 -9.01
N LEU A 376 -29.76 -9.98 -9.98
CA LEU A 376 -31.19 -9.69 -9.93
C LEU A 376 -32.08 -10.95 -10.02
N LYS A 377 -31.55 -12.06 -10.54
CA LYS A 377 -32.23 -13.37 -10.49
C LYS A 377 -32.03 -14.11 -9.17
N SER A 378 -31.14 -13.62 -8.30
CA SER A 378 -30.90 -14.18 -6.98
C SER A 378 -32.04 -13.79 -6.01
N PRO A 379 -32.41 -14.63 -5.02
CA PRO A 379 -33.52 -14.35 -4.10
C PRO A 379 -33.38 -13.04 -3.32
N GLU A 380 -32.14 -12.67 -2.95
CA GLU A 380 -31.87 -11.48 -2.12
C GLU A 380 -31.87 -10.15 -2.90
N GLN A 381 -31.70 -10.18 -4.22
CA GLN A 381 -31.62 -9.01 -5.12
C GLN A 381 -30.90 -7.78 -4.50
N PRO A 382 -29.65 -7.93 -4.02
CA PRO A 382 -28.99 -6.84 -3.31
C PRO A 382 -28.75 -5.65 -4.25
N GLU A 383 -29.06 -4.43 -3.78
CA GLU A 383 -28.75 -3.20 -4.54
C GLU A 383 -27.25 -2.87 -4.51
N ILE A 384 -26.56 -3.29 -3.44
CA ILE A 384 -25.15 -3.02 -3.17
C ILE A 384 -24.44 -4.34 -2.92
N VAL A 385 -23.30 -4.53 -3.57
CA VAL A 385 -22.40 -5.67 -3.36
C VAL A 385 -21.02 -5.19 -2.95
N TYR A 386 -20.25 -6.07 -2.33
CA TYR A 386 -18.93 -5.79 -1.76
C TYR A 386 -17.84 -6.59 -2.48
N PHE A 387 -16.64 -6.02 -2.57
CA PHE A 387 -15.48 -6.68 -3.13
C PHE A 387 -14.23 -6.34 -2.32
N ASN A 388 -13.25 -7.23 -2.37
CA ASN A 388 -11.95 -6.98 -1.76
C ASN A 388 -11.08 -6.15 -2.71
N LYS A 389 -10.66 -4.97 -2.28
CA LYS A 389 -9.77 -4.08 -3.04
C LYS A 389 -8.38 -4.69 -3.25
N GLY A 390 -7.89 -5.49 -2.30
CA GLY A 390 -6.49 -5.88 -2.23
C GLY A 390 -5.56 -4.75 -1.72
N LEU A 391 -4.27 -5.06 -1.64
CA LEU A 391 -3.19 -4.22 -1.10
C LEU A 391 -2.27 -3.62 -2.18
#